data_AF-A0A922LXR6-F1
#
_entry.id   AF-A0A922LXR6-F1
#
_cell.length_a   1.000
_cell.length_b   1.000
_cell.length_c   1.000
_cell.angle_alpha   90.00
_cell.angle_beta   90.00
_cell.angle_gamma   90.00
#
_symmetry.space_group_name_H-M   'P 1'
#
loop_
_entity.id
_entity.type
_entity.pdbx_description
1 polymer ?
#
loop_
_entity_poly.entity_id
_entity_poly.type
_entity_poly.pdbx_seq_one_letter_code
_entity_poly.pdbx_strand_id
1 'polypeptide(L)'
;MSLSLAPDLRTFVSGACDASAKLWDIRDGQCKQTFTGHESDINAIIFFPSGLAFATGSDDATCRFFDIRADQEIGMFSHDNIICGITSVAFSKSGRLLLGGYDDFNCNIWDTLKQERAGML
;
A
#
# COMPACT_ATOMS: atom_id res chain seq x y z
N MET A 1 -11.14 -1.31 3.53
CA MET A 1 -11.41 -0.07 2.76
C MET A 1 -10.74 1.11 3.43
N SER A 2 -9.91 1.87 2.70
CA SER A 2 -9.14 3.00 3.23
C SER A 2 -8.81 4.02 2.12
N LEU A 3 -8.35 5.22 2.50
CA LEU A 3 -7.88 6.25 1.58
C LEU A 3 -6.63 6.95 2.10
N SER A 4 -5.85 7.54 1.19
CA SER A 4 -4.69 8.35 1.52
C SER A 4 -4.59 9.55 0.57
N LEU A 5 -4.34 10.74 1.11
CA LEU A 5 -4.13 11.96 0.33
C LEU A 5 -2.68 12.05 -0.16
N ALA A 6 -2.47 12.49 -1.39
CA ALA A 6 -1.14 12.80 -1.90
C ALA A 6 -0.55 13.99 -1.13
N PRO A 7 0.79 14.08 -1.01
CA PRO A 7 1.45 15.21 -0.34
C PRO A 7 1.11 16.59 -0.93
N ASP A 8 0.78 16.65 -2.23
CA ASP A 8 0.40 17.89 -2.92
C ASP A 8 -1.08 18.27 -2.78
N LEU A 9 -1.88 17.41 -2.14
CA LEU A 9 -3.32 17.54 -1.92
C LEU A 9 -4.14 17.71 -3.20
N ARG A 10 -3.65 17.23 -4.35
CA ARG A 10 -4.37 17.26 -5.63
C ARG A 10 -5.06 15.95 -5.94
N THR A 11 -4.45 14.85 -5.54
CA THR A 11 -4.96 13.51 -5.75
C THR A 11 -5.09 12.75 -4.44
N PHE A 12 -5.89 11.69 -4.46
CA PHE A 12 -5.92 10.70 -3.40
C PHE A 12 -6.02 9.30 -3.98
N VAL A 13 -5.58 8.31 -3.22
CA VAL A 13 -5.77 6.91 -3.54
C VAL A 13 -6.79 6.29 -2.58
N SER A 14 -7.57 5.35 -3.07
CA SER A 14 -8.51 4.55 -2.27
C SER A 14 -8.26 3.07 -2.50
N GLY A 15 -8.27 2.26 -1.45
CA GLY A 15 -8.30 0.80 -1.52
C GLY A 15 -9.68 0.26 -1.11
N ALA A 16 -10.20 -0.72 -1.84
CA ALA A 16 -11.53 -1.27 -1.66
C ALA A 16 -11.57 -2.80 -1.51
N CYS A 17 -12.74 -3.33 -1.16
CA CYS A 17 -13.02 -4.76 -1.04
C CYS A 17 -13.17 -5.47 -2.40
N ASP A 18 -13.00 -4.76 -3.51
CA ASP A 18 -12.95 -5.35 -4.86
C ASP A 18 -11.51 -5.71 -5.29
N ALA A 19 -10.60 -5.79 -4.32
CA ALA A 19 -9.17 -6.00 -4.49
C ALA A 19 -8.45 -4.95 -5.38
N SER A 20 -9.09 -3.79 -5.64
CA SER A 20 -8.52 -2.72 -6.45
C SER A 20 -8.17 -1.48 -5.62
N ALA A 21 -7.10 -0.82 -6.05
CA ALA A 21 -6.77 0.53 -5.64
C ALA A 21 -7.06 1.51 -6.78
N LYS A 22 -7.53 2.72 -6.47
CA LYS A 22 -7.87 3.73 -7.47
C LYS A 22 -7.22 5.05 -7.13
N LEU A 23 -6.69 5.74 -8.14
CA LEU A 23 -6.20 7.12 -8.04
C LEU A 23 -7.27 8.08 -8.54
N TRP A 24 -7.53 9.12 -7.78
CA TRP A 24 -8.56 10.11 -8.05
C TRP A 24 -7.95 11.51 -8.09
N ASP A 25 -8.41 12.35 -9.02
CA ASP A 25 -8.14 13.78 -8.98
C ASP A 25 -9.28 14.52 -8.26
N ILE A 26 -8.92 15.32 -7.26
CA ILE A 26 -9.88 15.99 -6.37
C ILE A 26 -10.63 17.11 -7.10
N ARG A 27 -9.98 17.76 -8.08
CA ARG A 27 -10.53 18.95 -8.74
C ARG A 27 -11.59 18.58 -9.78
N ASP A 28 -11.35 17.52 -10.55
CA ASP A 28 -12.29 17.07 -11.58
C ASP A 28 -13.22 15.93 -11.11
N GLY A 29 -12.92 15.33 -9.96
CA GLY A 29 -13.72 14.24 -9.38
C GLY A 29 -13.65 12.95 -10.18
N GLN A 30 -12.63 12.75 -11.02
CA GLN A 30 -12.50 11.59 -11.89
C GLN A 30 -11.48 10.59 -11.36
N CYS A 31 -11.78 9.30 -11.58
CA CYS A 31 -10.80 8.23 -11.43
C CYS A 31 -9.80 8.32 -12.59
N LYS A 32 -8.51 8.44 -12.27
CA LYS A 32 -7.43 8.52 -13.25
C LYS A 32 -6.86 7.16 -13.60
N GLN A 33 -6.67 6.31 -12.60
CA GLN A 33 -6.06 4.98 -12.75
C GLN A 33 -6.71 3.98 -11.80
N THR A 34 -6.72 2.71 -12.19
CA THR A 34 -7.13 1.58 -11.34
C THR A 34 -6.00 0.56 -11.34
N PHE A 35 -5.49 0.27 -10.15
CA PHE A 35 -4.42 -0.67 -9.89
C PHE A 35 -5.03 -1.97 -9.36
N THR A 36 -4.73 -3.07 -10.04
CA THR A 36 -5.14 -4.42 -9.66
C THR A 36 -3.91 -5.25 -9.32
N GLY A 37 -4.11 -6.36 -8.64
CA GLY A 37 -3.03 -7.30 -8.33
C GLY A 37 -3.33 -8.13 -7.09
N HIS A 38 -3.93 -7.51 -6.07
CA HIS A 38 -4.36 -8.21 -4.87
C HIS A 38 -5.39 -9.29 -5.17
N GLU A 39 -5.37 -10.35 -4.36
CA GLU A 39 -6.30 -11.47 -4.46
C GLU A 39 -7.48 -11.34 -3.48
N SER A 40 -7.43 -10.36 -2.59
CA SER A 40 -8.45 -10.10 -1.56
C SER A 40 -8.58 -8.60 -1.26
N ASP A 41 -9.40 -8.28 -0.26
CA ASP A 41 -9.76 -6.92 0.12
C ASP A 41 -8.53 -6.07 0.43
N ILE A 42 -8.54 -4.80 -0.01
CA ILE A 42 -7.55 -3.81 0.40
C ILE A 42 -8.05 -3.09 1.65
N ASN A 43 -7.37 -3.37 2.76
CA ASN A 43 -7.72 -2.84 4.06
C ASN A 43 -7.05 -1.52 4.35
N ALA A 44 -5.80 -1.36 3.92
CA ALA A 44 -5.00 -0.17 4.19
C ALA A 44 -4.28 0.31 2.93
N ILE A 45 -4.11 1.63 2.84
CA ILE A 45 -3.40 2.28 1.74
C ILE A 45 -2.68 3.52 2.24
N ILE A 46 -1.48 3.78 1.73
CA ILE A 46 -0.67 4.95 2.12
C ILE A 46 0.18 5.46 0.96
N PHE A 47 0.16 6.78 0.75
CA PHE A 47 1.09 7.42 -0.17
C PHE A 47 2.53 7.32 0.30
N PHE A 48 3.43 7.11 -0.65
CA PHE A 48 4.85 7.30 -0.43
C PHE A 48 5.14 8.81 -0.23
N PRO A 49 6.15 9.21 0.57
CA PRO A 49 6.41 10.62 0.86
C PRO A 49 6.63 11.53 -0.35
N SER A 50 7.10 11.00 -1.48
CA SER A 50 7.25 11.78 -2.73
C SER A 50 5.94 12.03 -3.48
N GLY A 51 4.87 11.30 -3.17
CA GLY A 51 3.60 11.36 -3.89
C GLY A 51 3.56 10.63 -5.24
N LEU A 52 4.66 9.98 -5.65
CA LEU A 52 4.76 9.30 -6.96
C LEU A 52 4.43 7.80 -6.91
N ALA A 53 4.25 7.26 -5.70
CA ALA A 53 3.99 5.85 -5.44
C ALA A 53 3.12 5.71 -4.19
N PHE A 54 2.56 4.52 -3.96
CA PHE A 54 1.79 4.21 -2.76
C PHE A 54 1.89 2.72 -2.43
N ALA A 55 1.70 2.39 -1.16
CA ALA A 55 1.62 1.01 -0.69
C ALA A 55 0.20 0.65 -0.24
N THR A 56 -0.14 -0.62 -0.38
CA THR A 56 -1.40 -1.22 0.05
C THR A 56 -1.11 -2.39 0.99
N GLY A 57 -2.05 -2.67 1.88
CA GLY A 57 -2.09 -3.88 2.70
C GLY A 57 -3.44 -4.57 2.55
N SER A 58 -3.43 -5.89 2.39
CA SER A 58 -4.60 -6.70 2.03
C SER A 58 -4.79 -7.91 2.94
N ASP A 59 -6.01 -8.46 2.90
CA ASP A 59 -6.36 -9.76 3.49
C ASP A 59 -5.71 -10.96 2.77
N ASP A 60 -5.08 -10.75 1.60
CA ASP A 60 -4.24 -11.76 0.94
C ASP A 60 -2.86 -11.94 1.62
N ALA A 61 -2.67 -11.35 2.80
CA ALA A 61 -1.44 -11.34 3.59
C ALA A 61 -0.23 -10.66 2.92
N THR A 62 -0.44 -9.90 1.84
CA THR A 62 0.61 -9.17 1.13
C THR A 62 0.48 -7.65 1.28
N CYS A 63 1.63 -6.98 1.42
CA CYS A 63 1.72 -5.57 1.09
C CYS A 63 2.18 -5.44 -0.36
N ARG A 64 1.61 -4.52 -1.14
CA ARG A 64 2.08 -4.21 -2.49
C ARG A 64 2.48 -2.75 -2.61
N PHE A 65 3.39 -2.47 -3.52
CA PHE A 65 3.91 -1.13 -3.79
C PHE A 65 3.73 -0.79 -5.26
N PHE A 66 3.06 0.32 -5.54
CA PHE A 66 2.67 0.72 -6.89
C PHE A 66 3.32 2.05 -7.26
N ASP A 67 3.83 2.15 -8.49
CA ASP A 67 4.27 3.42 -9.08
C ASP A 67 3.16 3.99 -9.96
N ILE A 68 2.83 5.26 -9.71
CA ILE A 68 1.71 5.93 -10.38
C ILE A 68 2.04 6.23 -11.84
N ARG A 69 3.29 6.60 -12.15
CA ARG A 69 3.69 6.96 -13.52
C ARG A 69 3.85 5.73 -14.40
N ALA A 70 4.32 4.64 -13.82
CA ALA A 70 4.49 3.38 -14.52
C ALA A 70 3.19 2.56 -14.63
N ASP A 71 2.15 2.94 -13.88
CA ASP A 71 0.84 2.27 -13.85
C ASP A 71 0.93 0.78 -13.51
N GLN A 72 1.86 0.42 -12.61
CA GLN A 72 2.16 -0.97 -12.29
C GLN A 72 2.64 -1.15 -10.86
N GLU A 73 2.56 -2.39 -10.39
CA GLU A 73 3.23 -2.85 -9.20
C GLU A 73 4.75 -2.87 -9.41
N ILE A 74 5.49 -2.36 -8.44
CA ILE A 74 6.96 -2.33 -8.40
C ILE A 74 7.55 -3.17 -7.25
N GLY A 75 6.70 -3.73 -6.39
CA GLY A 75 7.12 -4.66 -5.35
C GLY A 75 5.99 -5.28 -4.56
N MET A 76 6.22 -6.52 -4.13
CA MET A 76 5.36 -7.28 -3.24
C MET A 76 6.16 -7.66 -2.00
N PHE A 77 5.57 -7.47 -0.82
CA PHE A 77 6.14 -7.86 0.46
C PHE A 77 5.25 -8.93 1.08
N SER A 78 5.78 -10.15 1.13
CA SER A 78 5.13 -11.31 1.71
C SER A 78 6.17 -12.20 2.39
N HIS A 79 5.70 -13.13 3.22
CA HIS A 79 6.55 -14.15 3.81
C HIS A 79 5.74 -15.42 4.03
N ASP A 80 6.34 -16.59 3.80
CA ASP A 80 5.63 -17.88 3.79
C ASP A 80 4.90 -18.21 5.11
N ASN A 81 5.35 -17.66 6.23
CA ASN A 81 4.74 -17.86 7.54
C ASN A 81 3.65 -16.84 7.88
N ILE A 82 3.44 -15.82 7.03
CA ILE A 82 2.46 -14.76 7.23
C ILE A 82 1.27 -15.06 6.34
N ILE A 83 0.20 -15.53 6.97
CA ILE A 83 -1.07 -15.91 6.30
C ILE A 83 -2.26 -15.08 6.82
N CYS A 84 -1.98 -14.06 7.63
CA CYS A 84 -3.00 -13.24 8.26
C CYS A 84 -3.13 -11.88 7.54
N GLY A 85 -4.31 -11.27 7.67
CA GLY A 85 -4.61 -10.00 7.01
C GLY A 85 -3.78 -8.85 7.52
N ILE A 86 -3.53 -7.88 6.62
CA ILE A 86 -2.88 -6.62 6.98
C ILE A 86 -3.95 -5.59 7.27
N THR A 87 -3.89 -4.99 8.45
CA THR A 87 -4.89 -4.03 8.94
C THR A 87 -4.47 -2.58 8.74
N SER A 88 -3.17 -2.32 8.69
CA SER A 88 -2.62 -0.96 8.57
C SER A 88 -1.27 -0.95 7.87
N VAL A 89 -0.97 0.14 7.16
CA VAL A 89 0.33 0.36 6.52
C VAL A 89 0.81 1.80 6.75
N ALA A 90 2.13 1.98 6.91
CA ALA A 90 2.74 3.29 7.05
C ALA A 90 4.18 3.33 6.53
N PHE A 91 4.57 4.43 5.88
CA PHE A 91 5.97 4.67 5.53
C PHE A 91 6.72 5.42 6.62
N SER A 92 8.00 5.07 6.80
CA SER A 92 8.97 5.95 7.46
C SER A 92 9.14 7.26 6.68
N LYS A 93 9.62 8.32 7.35
CA LYS A 93 9.82 9.65 6.72
C LYS A 93 10.70 9.62 5.47
N SER A 94 11.72 8.76 5.44
CA SER A 94 12.59 8.59 4.27
C SER A 94 11.97 7.72 3.18
N GLY A 95 10.88 7.01 3.49
CA GLY A 95 10.29 6.00 2.62
C GLY A 95 11.05 4.67 2.60
N ARG A 96 12.22 4.57 3.24
CA ARG A 96 13.03 3.35 3.21
C ARG A 96 12.32 2.15 3.85
N LEU A 97 11.62 2.40 4.96
CA LEU A 97 10.85 1.38 5.67
C LEU A 97 9.36 1.51 5.39
N LEU A 98 8.72 0.36 5.14
CA LEU A 98 7.28 0.16 5.15
C LEU A 98 6.92 -0.67 6.39
N LEU A 99 6.00 -0.15 7.20
CA LEU A 99 5.46 -0.79 8.39
C LEU A 99 4.10 -1.40 8.00
N GLY A 100 3.89 -2.67 8.29
CA GLY A 100 2.59 -3.34 8.17
C GLY A 100 2.13 -3.83 9.53
N GLY A 101 0.91 -3.48 9.95
CA GLY A 101 0.26 -4.07 11.12
C GLY A 101 -0.59 -5.27 10.68
N TYR A 102 -0.45 -6.39 11.37
CA TYR A 102 -1.04 -7.67 10.98
C TYR A 102 -2.05 -8.17 12.03
N ASP A 103 -2.99 -9.01 11.61
CA ASP A 103 -3.98 -9.64 12.49
C ASP A 103 -3.37 -10.62 13.51
N ASP A 104 -2.13 -11.03 13.32
CA ASP A 104 -1.37 -11.89 14.25
C ASP A 104 -0.79 -11.13 15.46
N PHE A 105 -1.24 -9.90 15.68
CA PHE A 105 -0.83 -8.99 16.74
C PHE A 105 0.58 -8.41 16.62
N ASN A 106 1.26 -8.63 15.49
CA ASN A 106 2.60 -8.11 15.27
C ASN A 106 2.64 -7.00 14.23
N CYS A 107 3.74 -6.25 14.21
CA CYS A 107 4.04 -5.31 13.14
C CYS A 107 5.33 -5.72 12.41
N ASN A 108 5.24 -6.01 11.12
CA ASN A 108 6.43 -6.30 10.32
C ASN A 108 6.98 -5.01 9.70
N ILE A 109 8.31 -4.91 9.68
CA ILE A 109 9.07 -3.81 9.08
C ILE A 109 9.72 -4.37 7.82
N TRP A 110 9.45 -3.72 6.68
CA TRP A 110 9.96 -4.11 5.37
C TRP A 110 10.93 -3.04 4.84
N ASP A 111 12.07 -3.46 4.30
CA ASP A 111 12.96 -2.56 3.54
C ASP A 111 12.44 -2.48 2.10
N THR A 112 11.99 -1.29 1.71
CA THR A 112 11.35 -1.04 0.41
C THR A 112 12.29 -1.20 -0.79
N LEU A 113 13.60 -1.06 -0.58
CA LEU A 113 14.59 -1.22 -1.65
C LEU A 113 14.98 -2.67 -1.85
N LYS A 114 14.98 -3.46 -0.76
CA LYS A 114 15.36 -4.87 -0.79
C LYS A 114 14.19 -5.83 -0.94
N GLN A 115 12.98 -5.37 -0.61
CA GLN A 115 11.78 -6.21 -0.52
C GLN A 115 11.92 -7.36 0.48
N GLU A 116 12.71 -7.14 1.52
CA GLU A 116 12.97 -8.10 2.59
C GLU A 116 12.44 -7.60 3.92
N ARG A 117 12.07 -8.53 4.80
CA ARG A 117 11.69 -8.20 6.17
C ARG A 117 12.93 -7.72 6.94
N ALA A 118 12.94 -6.44 7.30
CA ALA A 118 13.98 -5.82 8.10
C ALA A 118 13.81 -6.08 9.60
N GLY A 119 12.60 -6.37 10.06
CA GLY A 119 12.30 -6.66 11.46
C GLY A 119 10.83 -6.94 11.73
N MET A 120 10.54 -7.22 12.99
CA MET A 120 9.21 -7.50 13.53
C MET A 120 9.15 -6.89 14.93
N LEU A 121 8.03 -6.24 15.25
CA LEU A 121 7.73 -5.61 16.54
C LEU A 121 6.55 -6.31 17.20
#